data_AF-A0AAV4FZE6-F1
#
_entry.id   AF-A0AAV4FZE6-F1
#
_cell.length_a   1.000
_cell.length_b   1.000
_cell.length_c   1.000
_cell.angle_alpha   90.00
_cell.angle_beta   90.00
_cell.angle_gamma   90.00
#
_symmetry.space_group_name_H-M   'P 1'
#
loop_
_entity.id
_entity.type
_entity.pdbx_description
1 polymer ?
#
loop_
_entity_poly.entity_id
_entity_poly.type
_entity_poly.pdbx_seq_one_letter_code
_entity_poly.pdbx_strand_id
1 'polypeptide(L)'
;MPGIEDWKTRPYMTIQQIFEEHKADSHETFVKSVENYFSQRLTEDTLRNLPSVNSTPLDQLASGSVVKYRCMVQDVFDPQYYVGRYTVTNSDSSRTRIQCGSFRDAPEIGLNETADMDSLKNVTVERQGFYCVPIPGEAGWVKEISFI
;
A
#
# COMPACT_ATOMS: atom_id res chain seq x y z
N MET A 1 -14.42 5.79 22.77
CA MET A 1 -13.91 4.46 22.37
C MET A 1 -12.83 4.71 21.33
N PRO A 2 -11.57 4.27 21.54
CA PRO A 2 -10.58 4.32 20.49
C PRO A 2 -11.12 3.47 19.35
N GLY A 3 -11.38 4.08 18.19
CA GLY A 3 -11.95 3.40 17.04
C GLY A 3 -11.07 2.22 16.66
N ILE A 4 -11.68 1.06 16.44
CA ILE A 4 -11.00 -0.15 15.98
C ILE A 4 -10.10 0.21 14.80
N GLU A 5 -8.78 0.09 14.97
CA GLU A 5 -7.79 0.28 13.90
C GLU A 5 -8.03 -0.76 12.81
N ASP A 6 -8.78 -0.39 11.78
CA ASP A 6 -9.10 -1.27 10.66
C ASP A 6 -8.00 -1.24 9.59
N TRP A 7 -6.84 -1.75 9.96
CA TRP A 7 -5.69 -1.88 9.06
C TRP A 7 -5.97 -2.86 7.90
N LYS A 8 -7.00 -3.70 8.01
CA LYS A 8 -7.37 -4.69 6.98
C LYS A 8 -8.17 -4.04 5.86
N THR A 9 -9.21 -3.27 6.19
CA THR A 9 -10.05 -2.62 5.17
C THR A 9 -9.55 -1.25 4.75
N ARG A 10 -8.83 -0.54 5.64
CA ARG A 10 -8.32 0.82 5.42
C ARG A 10 -6.84 0.98 5.79
N PRO A 11 -5.92 0.13 5.27
CA PRO A 11 -4.48 0.19 5.56
C PRO A 11 -3.86 1.55 5.30
N TYR A 12 -4.37 2.29 4.32
CA TYR A 12 -3.85 3.60 3.96
C TYR A 12 -3.98 4.67 5.06
N MET A 13 -5.00 4.57 5.92
CA MET A 13 -5.13 5.47 7.07
C MET A 13 -4.02 5.22 8.07
N THR A 14 -3.74 3.95 8.35
CA THR A 14 -2.63 3.53 9.21
C THR A 14 -1.28 3.94 8.63
N ILE A 15 -1.05 3.71 7.33
CA ILE A 15 0.19 4.12 6.66
C ILE A 15 0.38 5.64 6.73
N GLN A 16 -0.70 6.42 6.56
CA GLN A 16 -0.64 7.88 6.68
C GLN A 16 -0.34 8.34 8.11
N GLN A 17 -0.85 7.63 9.13
CA GLN A 17 -0.51 7.91 10.53
C GLN A 17 0.98 7.65 10.81
N ILE A 18 1.48 6.48 10.41
CA ILE A 18 2.91 6.13 10.53
C ILE A 18 3.77 7.16 9.77
N PHE A 19 3.32 7.61 8.61
CA PHE A 19 4.00 8.64 7.83
C PHE A 19 4.09 9.98 8.57
N GLU A 20 3.01 10.43 9.23
CA GLU A 20 3.04 11.70 9.97
C GLU A 20 3.99 11.64 11.17
N GLU A 21 4.09 10.48 11.83
CA GLU A 21 5.05 10.23 12.91
C GLU A 21 6.51 10.28 12.43
N HIS A 22 6.78 9.83 11.20
CA HIS A 22 8.13 9.72 10.61
C HIS A 22 8.41 10.77 9.54
N LYS A 23 7.67 11.88 9.53
CA LYS A 23 7.73 12.89 8.46
C LYS A 23 9.08 13.59 8.33
N ALA A 24 9.80 13.69 9.45
CA ALA A 24 11.13 14.27 9.55
C ALA A 24 12.25 13.25 9.27
N ASP A 25 11.94 11.96 9.29
CA ASP A 25 12.91 10.89 9.14
C ASP A 25 13.19 10.57 7.65
N SER A 26 14.18 9.70 7.43
CA SER A 26 14.44 9.18 6.09
C SER A 26 13.29 8.29 5.61
N HIS A 27 13.12 8.23 4.28
CA HIS A 27 12.10 7.39 3.66
C HIS A 27 12.24 5.90 4.04
N GLU A 28 13.48 5.41 4.13
CA GLU A 28 13.77 4.03 4.54
C GLU A 28 13.29 3.70 5.95
N THR A 29 13.45 4.62 6.91
CA THR A 29 12.97 4.43 8.29
C THR A 29 11.45 4.35 8.33
N PHE A 30 10.77 5.22 7.59
CA PHE A 30 9.32 5.17 7.43
C PHE A 30 8.87 3.81 6.85
N VAL A 31 9.49 3.34 5.76
CA VAL A 31 9.13 2.06 5.13
C VAL A 31 9.34 0.90 6.10
N LYS A 32 10.49 0.85 6.80
CA LYS A 32 10.74 -0.17 7.83
C LYS A 32 9.71 -0.15 8.95
N SER A 33 9.25 1.03 9.36
CA SER A 33 8.19 1.16 10.37
C SER A 33 6.86 0.57 9.89
N VAL A 34 6.48 0.84 8.64
CA VAL A 34 5.32 0.22 7.98
C VAL A 34 5.48 -1.30 7.91
N GLU A 35 6.60 -1.80 7.40
CA GLU A 35 6.88 -3.23 7.29
C GLU A 35 6.78 -3.93 8.66
N ASN A 36 7.37 -3.35 9.71
CA ASN A 36 7.29 -3.87 11.07
C ASN A 36 5.84 -3.90 11.58
N TYR A 37 5.08 -2.82 11.37
CA TYR A 37 3.69 -2.72 11.80
C TYR A 37 2.82 -3.84 11.21
N PHE A 38 2.93 -4.08 9.90
CA PHE A 38 2.16 -5.12 9.22
C PHE A 38 2.69 -6.52 9.53
N SER A 39 4.01 -6.72 9.59
CA SER A 39 4.63 -8.03 9.90
C SER A 39 4.22 -8.55 11.29
N GLN A 40 4.10 -7.66 12.28
CA GLN A 40 3.62 -8.03 13.62
C GLN A 40 2.15 -8.47 13.63
N ARG A 41 1.34 -7.99 12.68
CA ARG A 41 -0.10 -8.26 12.60
C ARG A 41 -0.45 -9.38 11.64
N LEU A 42 0.39 -9.65 10.64
CA LEU A 42 0.24 -10.70 9.63
C LEU A 42 0.69 -12.07 10.19
N THR A 43 0.01 -12.56 11.23
CA THR A 43 0.17 -13.92 11.75
C THR A 43 -0.60 -14.95 10.91
N GLU A 44 -0.31 -16.24 11.04
CA GLU A 44 -1.01 -17.33 10.33
C GLU A 44 -2.54 -17.22 10.46
N ASP A 45 -3.04 -16.96 11.68
CA ASP A 45 -4.48 -16.81 11.93
C ASP A 45 -5.09 -15.61 11.20
N THR A 46 -4.35 -14.50 11.11
CA THR A 46 -4.84 -13.33 10.38
C THR A 46 -4.79 -13.53 8.86
N LEU A 47 -3.76 -14.20 8.36
CA LEU A 47 -3.60 -14.53 6.94
C LEU A 47 -4.72 -15.45 6.45
N ARG A 48 -5.19 -16.40 7.27
CA ARG A 48 -6.37 -17.22 6.96
C ARG A 48 -7.61 -16.39 6.68
N ASN A 49 -7.80 -15.33 7.47
CA ASN A 49 -8.97 -14.45 7.41
C ASN A 49 -8.88 -13.33 6.35
N LEU A 50 -7.74 -13.13 5.70
CA LEU A 50 -7.61 -12.14 4.63
C LEU A 50 -8.16 -12.68 3.30
N PRO A 51 -8.88 -11.84 2.54
CA PRO A 51 -9.37 -12.22 1.22
C PRO A 51 -8.21 -12.53 0.27
N SER A 52 -8.35 -13.62 -0.49
CA SER A 52 -7.34 -14.05 -1.46
C SER A 52 -7.71 -13.60 -2.86
N VAL A 53 -6.78 -12.96 -3.57
CA VAL A 53 -6.94 -12.62 -5.00
C VAL A 53 -7.10 -13.89 -5.85
N ASN A 54 -6.58 -15.04 -5.40
CA ASN A 54 -6.67 -16.29 -6.15
C ASN A 54 -8.06 -16.93 -6.16
N SER A 55 -8.90 -16.63 -5.17
CA SER A 55 -10.18 -17.33 -4.96
C SER A 55 -11.37 -16.40 -4.81
N THR A 56 -11.13 -15.12 -4.54
CA THR A 56 -12.19 -14.13 -4.35
C THR A 56 -12.44 -13.43 -5.68
N PRO A 57 -13.67 -13.42 -6.20
CA PRO A 57 -14.04 -12.62 -7.36
C PRO A 57 -13.66 -11.14 -7.16
N LEU A 58 -13.19 -10.49 -8.24
CA LEU A 58 -12.63 -9.13 -8.17
C LEU A 58 -13.66 -8.08 -7.71
N ASP A 59 -14.93 -8.28 -8.04
CA ASP A 59 -16.07 -7.44 -7.63
C ASP A 59 -16.34 -7.50 -6.12
N GLN A 60 -15.87 -8.55 -5.44
CA GLN A 60 -15.98 -8.71 -3.99
C GLN A 60 -14.75 -8.18 -3.23
N LEU A 61 -13.68 -7.82 -3.94
CA LEU A 61 -12.47 -7.24 -3.34
C LEU A 61 -12.64 -5.73 -3.19
N ALA A 62 -12.65 -5.26 -1.94
CA ALA A 62 -12.69 -3.84 -1.65
C ALA A 62 -11.38 -3.17 -2.12
N SER A 63 -11.50 -2.09 -2.91
CA SER A 63 -10.33 -1.31 -3.32
C SER A 63 -9.60 -0.73 -2.11
N GLY A 64 -8.27 -0.76 -2.15
CA GLY A 64 -7.43 -0.25 -1.07
C GLY A 64 -7.47 -1.05 0.22
N SER A 65 -7.93 -2.30 0.18
CA SER A 65 -7.88 -3.23 1.32
C SER A 65 -6.67 -4.16 1.25
N VAL A 66 -6.32 -4.77 2.38
CA VAL A 66 -5.26 -5.78 2.46
C VAL A 66 -5.80 -7.11 1.95
N VAL A 67 -5.08 -7.69 0.99
CA VAL A 67 -5.39 -8.99 0.38
C VAL A 67 -4.17 -9.91 0.46
N LYS A 68 -4.38 -11.21 0.35
CA LYS A 68 -3.31 -12.18 0.10
C LYS A 68 -3.29 -12.57 -1.37
N TYR A 69 -2.11 -12.79 -1.92
CA TYR A 69 -1.96 -13.28 -3.29
C TYR A 69 -0.82 -14.30 -3.35
N ARG A 70 -1.17 -15.51 -3.80
CA ARG A 70 -0.23 -16.58 -4.10
C ARG A 70 0.06 -16.56 -5.60
N CYS A 71 1.32 -16.41 -5.97
CA CYS A 71 1.71 -16.22 -7.35
C CYS A 71 3.12 -16.77 -7.62
N MET A 72 3.46 -16.88 -8.90
CA MET A 72 4.83 -16.98 -9.36
C MET A 72 5.36 -15.56 -9.62
N VAL A 73 6.43 -15.18 -8.96
CA VAL A 73 7.15 -13.93 -9.24
C VAL A 73 8.03 -14.16 -10.47
N GLN A 74 7.91 -13.29 -11.46
CA GLN A 74 8.79 -13.26 -12.63
C GLN A 74 9.87 -12.20 -12.46
N ASP A 75 10.98 -12.38 -13.16
CA ASP A 75 12.07 -11.41 -13.17
C ASP A 75 11.61 -10.07 -13.78
N VAL A 76 11.83 -9.00 -13.02
CA VAL A 76 11.69 -7.62 -13.48
C VAL A 76 13.03 -6.96 -13.23
N PHE A 77 13.68 -6.52 -14.30
CA PHE A 77 15.05 -6.02 -14.23
C PHE A 77 15.16 -4.54 -13.88
N ASP A 78 14.13 -3.75 -14.19
CA ASP A 78 14.22 -2.29 -14.08
C ASP A 78 13.50 -1.75 -12.84
N PRO A 79 14.20 -0.96 -12.01
CA PRO A 79 13.57 -0.26 -10.91
C PRO A 79 12.62 0.83 -11.41
N GLN A 80 11.54 1.05 -10.67
CA GLN A 80 10.55 2.09 -10.98
C GLN A 80 10.71 3.27 -10.03
N TYR A 81 10.64 4.48 -10.57
CA TYR A 81 10.62 5.70 -9.76
C TYR A 81 9.19 6.17 -9.51
N TYR A 82 8.93 6.64 -8.30
CA TYR A 82 7.65 7.20 -7.89
C TYR A 82 7.86 8.35 -6.90
N VAL A 83 6.81 9.11 -6.62
CA VAL A 83 6.87 10.22 -5.66
C VAL A 83 6.47 9.70 -4.27
N GLY A 84 7.43 9.50 -3.37
CA GLY A 84 7.21 8.95 -2.04
C GLY A 84 6.48 9.89 -1.08
N ARG A 85 6.66 11.21 -1.25
CA ARG A 85 5.82 12.24 -0.62
C ARG A 85 5.65 13.41 -1.56
N TYR A 86 4.48 14.03 -1.54
CA TYR A 86 4.16 15.19 -2.38
C TYR A 86 3.44 16.27 -1.59
N THR A 87 3.51 17.50 -2.08
CA THR A 87 2.79 18.64 -1.51
C THR A 87 1.43 18.76 -2.20
N VAL A 88 0.38 18.94 -1.40
CA VAL A 88 -0.97 19.22 -1.87
C VAL A 88 -1.36 20.62 -1.42
N THR A 89 -1.85 21.42 -2.36
CA THR A 89 -2.28 22.80 -2.12
C THR A 89 -3.77 22.92 -2.32
N ASN A 90 -4.48 23.50 -1.35
CA ASN A 90 -5.90 23.81 -1.47
C ASN A 90 -6.07 25.18 -2.14
N SER A 91 -6.84 25.23 -3.23
CA SER A 91 -7.06 26.45 -4.02
C SER A 91 -7.85 27.52 -3.27
N ASP A 92 -8.79 27.12 -2.40
CA ASP A 92 -9.67 28.05 -1.68
C ASP A 92 -8.99 28.65 -0.45
N SER A 93 -8.26 27.82 0.30
CA SER A 93 -7.66 28.24 1.58
C SER A 93 -6.19 28.59 1.46
N SER A 94 -5.56 28.38 0.29
CA SER A 94 -4.10 28.49 0.08
C SER A 94 -3.26 27.72 1.10
N ARG A 95 -3.84 26.66 1.70
CA ARG A 95 -3.14 25.83 2.69
C ARG A 95 -2.41 24.72 1.96
N THR A 96 -1.20 24.41 2.41
CA THR A 96 -0.41 23.30 1.90
C THR A 96 -0.32 22.20 2.94
N ARG A 97 -0.39 20.94 2.49
CA ARG A 97 -0.14 19.75 3.31
C ARG A 97 0.82 18.82 2.58
N ILE A 98 1.62 18.08 3.33
CA ILE A 98 2.47 17.02 2.77
C ILE A 98 1.69 15.72 2.90
N GLN A 99 1.55 14.99 1.80
CA GLN A 99 0.84 13.72 1.73
C GLN A 99 1.80 12.58 1.43
N CYS A 100 1.52 11.40 2.00
CA CYS A 100 2.23 10.17 1.65
C CYS A 100 1.86 9.73 0.22
N GLY A 101 2.88 9.50 -0.60
CA GLY A 101 2.73 8.93 -1.95
C GLY A 101 3.14 7.46 -2.04
N SER A 102 3.69 6.89 -0.98
CA SER A 102 4.04 5.47 -0.94
C SER A 102 2.82 4.56 -0.80
N PHE A 103 2.97 3.33 -1.30
CA PHE A 103 1.95 2.28 -1.32
C PHE A 103 0.68 2.62 -2.13
N ARG A 104 0.71 3.67 -2.95
CA ARG A 104 -0.39 4.08 -3.83
C ARG A 104 0.12 4.42 -5.22
N ASP A 105 -0.69 4.15 -6.24
CA ASP A 105 -0.38 4.53 -7.61
C ASP A 105 -1.01 5.88 -8.00
N ALA A 106 -2.09 6.28 -7.34
CA ALA A 106 -2.78 7.55 -7.55
C ALA A 106 -2.64 8.47 -6.33
N PRO A 107 -2.38 9.77 -6.53
CA PRO A 107 -2.36 10.73 -5.43
C PRO A 107 -3.76 10.94 -4.85
N GLU A 108 -3.82 11.18 -3.54
CA GLU A 108 -5.04 11.51 -2.80
C GLU A 108 -5.24 13.02 -2.76
N ILE A 109 -6.07 13.49 -3.68
CA ILE A 109 -6.35 14.90 -3.91
C ILE A 109 -7.87 15.12 -3.75
N GLY A 110 -8.25 16.07 -2.90
CA GLY A 110 -9.64 16.51 -2.76
C GLY A 110 -10.13 17.38 -3.92
N LEU A 111 -11.44 17.69 -3.95
CA LEU A 111 -12.08 18.42 -5.05
C LEU A 111 -11.44 19.78 -5.38
N ASN A 112 -11.01 20.53 -4.35
CA ASN A 112 -10.41 21.86 -4.47
C ASN A 112 -8.91 21.84 -4.11
N GLU A 113 -8.28 20.69 -4.29
CA GLU A 113 -6.86 20.50 -4.04
C GLU A 113 -6.12 20.19 -5.34
N THR A 114 -4.84 20.54 -5.39
CA THR A 114 -3.95 20.18 -6.49
C THR A 114 -2.62 19.67 -5.93
N ALA A 115 -2.02 18.67 -6.58
CA ALA A 115 -0.68 18.23 -6.25
C ALA A 115 0.33 19.21 -6.87
N ASP A 116 1.13 19.83 -6.02
CA ASP A 116 2.27 20.66 -6.43
C ASP A 116 3.46 19.76 -6.70
N MET A 117 3.62 19.37 -7.97
CA MET A 117 4.66 18.44 -8.41
C MET A 117 6.06 19.09 -8.43
N ASP A 118 6.14 20.42 -8.48
CA ASP A 118 7.39 21.19 -8.55
C ASP A 118 7.94 21.57 -7.17
N SER A 119 7.21 21.26 -6.09
CA SER A 119 7.64 21.53 -4.72
C SER A 119 8.95 20.83 -4.38
N LEU A 120 9.91 21.60 -3.85
CA LEU A 120 11.19 21.10 -3.33
C LEU A 120 11.03 20.11 -2.15
N LYS A 121 9.83 20.03 -1.56
CA LYS A 121 9.53 19.09 -0.47
C LYS A 121 9.19 17.69 -0.97
N ASN A 122 8.92 17.55 -2.27
CA ASN A 122 8.63 16.28 -2.90
C ASN A 122 9.88 15.41 -2.88
N VAL A 123 9.69 14.11 -2.65
CA VAL A 123 10.81 13.15 -2.65
C VAL A 123 10.49 12.08 -3.66
N THR A 124 11.36 11.98 -4.68
CA THR A 124 11.36 10.86 -5.61
C THR A 124 12.06 9.67 -4.97
N VAL A 125 11.45 8.51 -5.07
CA VAL A 125 11.89 7.27 -4.45
C VAL A 125 11.90 6.17 -5.51
N GLU A 126 12.80 5.22 -5.36
CA GLU A 126 12.90 4.01 -6.15
C GLU A 126 12.10 2.86 -5.50
N ARG A 127 11.38 2.06 -6.29
CA ARG A 127 10.74 0.81 -5.85
C ARG A 127 11.08 -0.33 -6.80
N GLN A 128 11.28 -1.51 -6.22
CA GLN A 128 11.30 -2.77 -6.98
C GLN A 128 9.85 -3.22 -7.21
N GLY A 129 9.43 -3.24 -8.48
CA GLY A 129 8.16 -3.86 -8.86
C GLY A 129 8.33 -5.38 -8.96
N PHE A 130 7.37 -6.14 -8.45
CA PHE A 130 7.29 -7.57 -8.69
C PHE A 130 6.19 -7.85 -9.72
N TYR A 131 6.56 -8.54 -10.81
CA TYR A 131 5.57 -9.01 -11.78
C TYR A 131 5.08 -10.39 -11.35
N CYS A 132 3.85 -10.43 -10.86
CA CYS A 132 3.27 -11.62 -10.26
C CYS A 132 2.23 -12.23 -11.20
N VAL A 133 2.42 -13.51 -11.58
CA VAL A 133 1.50 -14.25 -12.43
C VAL A 133 0.88 -15.44 -11.68
N PRO A 134 -0.32 -15.89 -12.08
CA PRO A 134 -0.86 -17.16 -11.58
C PRO A 134 0.12 -18.30 -11.80
N ILE A 135 0.20 -19.22 -10.83
CA ILE A 135 1.16 -20.34 -10.88
C ILE A 135 0.85 -21.24 -12.10
N PRO A 136 1.78 -21.38 -13.07
CA PRO A 136 1.55 -22.19 -14.25
C PRO A 136 1.40 -23.67 -13.89
N GLY A 137 0.42 -24.35 -14.49
CA GLY A 137 0.22 -25.79 -14.29
C GLY A 137 -0.15 -26.20 -12.86
N GLU A 138 -0.66 -25.27 -12.04
CA GLU A 138 -1.07 -25.57 -10.67
C GLU A 138 -2.19 -26.63 -10.64
N ALA A 139 -1.92 -27.76 -9.99
CA ALA A 139 -2.87 -28.85 -9.87
C ALA A 139 -4.08 -28.45 -9.00
N GLY A 140 -5.27 -28.94 -9.36
CA GLY A 140 -6.52 -28.58 -8.67
C GLY A 140 -6.49 -28.84 -7.15
N TRP A 141 -5.95 -29.98 -6.73
CA TRP A 141 -5.83 -30.35 -5.31
C TRP A 141 -4.96 -29.39 -4.48
N VAL A 142 -4.00 -28.71 -5.11
CA VAL A 142 -3.17 -27.71 -4.43
C VAL A 142 -4.03 -26.53 -3.99
N LYS A 143 -4.99 -26.13 -4.82
CA LYS A 143 -5.90 -25.02 -4.51
C LYS A 143 -6.73 -25.37 -3.27
N GLU A 144 -7.23 -26.59 -3.19
CA GLU A 144 -8.05 -27.08 -2.06
C GLU A 144 -7.30 -27.03 -0.71
N ILE A 145 -6.00 -27.36 -0.69
CA ILE A 145 -5.17 -27.36 0.53
C ILE A 145 -4.72 -25.93 0.93
N SER A 146 -4.60 -25.03 -0.04
CA SER A 146 -4.17 -23.63 0.17
C SER A 146 -5.15 -22.78 0.98
N PHE A 147 -6.35 -23.31 1.23
CA PHE A 147 -7.41 -22.67 2.00
C PHE A 147 -7.41 -23.04 3.49
N ILE A 148 -6.45 -23.87 3.92
CA ILE A 148 -6.17 -24.22 5.33
C ILE A 148 -4.99 -23.37 5.83
#